data_AF-A0A6I2T2R4-F1
#
_entry.id   AF-A0A6I2T2R4-F1
#
_cell.length_a   1.000
_cell.length_b   1.000
_cell.length_c   1.000
_cell.angle_alpha   90.00
_cell.angle_beta   90.00
_cell.angle_gamma   90.00
#
_symmetry.space_group_name_H-M   'P 1'
#
loop_
_entity.id
_entity.type
_entity.pdbx_description
1 polymer ?
#
loop_
_entity_poly.entity_id
_entity_poly.type
_entity_poly.pdbx_seq_one_letter_code
_entity_poly.pdbx_strand_id
1 'polypeptide(L)'
;ELQRQCLEGMADWMDVNSPSIHDVEPVPGASPSGEGDGEPWVRWTGDGKSVYAVVDAAGRVPLRIDAGAVDVDSATILGGGNVVVEADGDMLTAEIPATDVAGPQVVRFARH
;
A
#
# COMPACT_ATOMS: atom_id res chain seq x y z
N GLU A 1 -16.28 15.68 -20.68
CA GLU A 1 -16.62 14.27 -20.43
C GLU A 1 -15.45 13.48 -19.84
N LEU A 2 -14.31 13.32 -20.53
CA LEU A 2 -13.14 12.60 -19.97
C LEU A 2 -12.69 13.10 -18.59
N GLN A 3 -12.56 14.42 -18.41
CA GLN A 3 -12.18 15.00 -17.11
C GLN A 3 -13.14 14.65 -15.98
N ARG A 4 -14.45 14.59 -16.27
CA ARG A 4 -15.47 14.22 -15.29
C ARG A 4 -15.29 12.76 -14.86
N GLN A 5 -15.12 11.86 -15.82
CA GLN A 5 -14.88 10.44 -15.56
C GLN A 5 -13.59 10.20 -14.77
N CYS A 6 -12.53 10.95 -15.06
CA CYS A 6 -11.29 10.88 -14.26
C CYS A 6 -11.52 11.34 -12.82
N LEU A 7 -12.23 12.45 -12.60
CA LEU A 7 -12.54 12.94 -11.25
C LEU A 7 -13.42 11.95 -10.47
N GLU A 8 -14.40 11.34 -11.13
CA GLU A 8 -15.26 10.33 -10.52
C GLU A 8 -14.47 9.07 -10.15
N GLY A 9 -13.62 8.55 -11.05
CA GLY A 9 -12.77 7.41 -10.71
C GLY A 9 -11.79 7.69 -9.57
N MET A 10 -11.22 8.89 -9.50
CA MET A 10 -10.40 9.29 -8.34
C MET A 10 -11.22 9.40 -7.06
N ALA A 11 -12.46 9.92 -7.14
CA ALA A 11 -13.34 10.01 -5.99
C ALA A 11 -13.74 8.63 -5.46
N ASP A 12 -14.08 7.69 -6.36
CA ASP A 12 -14.40 6.31 -6.01
C ASP A 12 -13.21 5.62 -5.33
N TRP A 13 -11.99 5.83 -5.85
CA TRP A 13 -10.78 5.29 -5.22
C TRP A 13 -10.53 5.91 -3.83
N MET A 14 -10.72 7.22 -3.69
CA MET A 14 -10.52 7.95 -2.42
C MET A 14 -11.58 7.60 -1.36
N ASP A 15 -12.80 7.24 -1.74
CA ASP A 15 -13.87 6.85 -0.79
C ASP A 15 -13.41 5.68 0.11
N VAL A 16 -12.59 4.78 -0.45
CA VAL A 16 -12.01 3.65 0.28
C VAL A 16 -10.62 3.98 0.85
N ASN A 17 -9.76 4.62 0.05
CA ASN A 17 -8.32 4.68 0.32
C ASN A 17 -7.84 6.00 0.93
N SER A 18 -8.72 6.99 1.10
CA SER A 18 -8.36 8.30 1.67
C SER A 18 -7.62 8.27 3.02
N PRO A 19 -7.81 7.29 3.94
CA PRO A 19 -6.99 7.21 5.16
C PRO A 19 -5.49 7.08 4.91
N SER A 20 -5.08 6.60 3.73
CA SER A 20 -3.67 6.50 3.33
C SER A 20 -3.10 7.75 2.67
N ILE A 21 -3.90 8.79 2.49
CA ILE A 21 -3.53 10.02 1.76
C ILE A 21 -3.75 11.28 2.61
N HIS A 22 -4.85 11.34 3.36
CA HIS A 22 -5.18 12.49 4.20
C HIS A 22 -4.56 12.37 5.58
N ASP A 23 -3.98 13.46 6.10
CA ASP A 23 -3.41 13.53 7.46
C ASP A 23 -2.33 12.48 7.74
N VAL A 24 -1.59 12.11 6.70
CA VAL A 24 -0.46 11.18 6.76
C VAL A 24 0.84 11.89 6.41
N GLU A 25 1.93 11.32 6.87
CA GLU A 25 3.30 11.78 6.66
C GLU A 25 4.12 10.72 5.93
N PRO A 26 5.28 11.09 5.35
CA PRO A 26 6.26 10.12 4.87
C PRO A 26 6.68 9.16 5.99
N VAL A 27 6.87 7.87 5.66
CA VAL A 27 7.26 6.84 6.64
C VAL A 27 8.78 6.75 6.74
N PRO A 28 9.40 7.11 7.89
CA PRO A 28 10.85 6.97 8.06
C PRO A 28 11.27 5.51 7.96
N GLY A 29 12.37 5.24 7.24
CA GLY A 29 12.89 3.88 7.05
C GLY A 29 12.17 3.06 5.97
N ALA A 30 11.09 3.59 5.36
CA ALA A 30 10.49 2.98 4.19
C ALA A 30 11.12 3.53 2.91
N SER A 31 11.30 2.66 1.91
CA SER A 31 11.85 3.00 0.60
C SER A 31 10.81 2.76 -0.50
N PRO A 32 10.52 3.75 -1.36
CA PRO A 32 9.66 3.54 -2.52
C PRO A 32 10.35 2.66 -3.59
N SER A 33 9.56 2.07 -4.49
CA SER A 33 10.06 1.23 -5.60
C SER A 33 9.31 1.47 -6.91
N GLY A 34 9.80 0.88 -8.00
CA GLY A 34 9.14 0.92 -9.31
C GLY A 34 9.25 2.24 -10.06
N GLU A 35 10.30 3.04 -9.81
CA GLU A 35 10.65 4.20 -10.66
C GLU A 35 11.40 3.79 -11.94
N GLY A 36 11.76 2.51 -12.07
CA GLY A 36 12.45 1.89 -13.20
C GLY A 36 12.62 0.38 -12.97
N ASP A 37 13.12 -0.32 -14.00
CA ASP A 37 13.76 -1.65 -13.88
C ASP A 37 12.82 -2.88 -13.74
N GLY A 38 11.51 -2.68 -13.87
CA GLY A 38 10.52 -3.77 -13.89
C GLY A 38 10.06 -4.24 -12.50
N GLU A 39 10.47 -3.54 -11.44
CA GLU A 39 9.96 -3.79 -10.09
C GLU A 39 8.54 -3.25 -9.89
N PRO A 40 7.72 -3.88 -9.01
CA PRO A 40 6.43 -3.34 -8.60
C PRO A 40 6.54 -1.92 -8.06
N TRP A 41 5.57 -1.07 -8.42
CA TRP A 41 5.48 0.30 -7.92
C TRP A 41 4.87 0.32 -6.53
N VAL A 42 5.62 0.86 -5.55
CA VAL A 42 5.20 0.99 -4.15
C VAL A 42 5.51 2.38 -3.62
N ARG A 43 4.55 3.00 -2.94
CA ARG A 43 4.73 4.24 -2.16
C ARG A 43 4.26 4.05 -0.73
N TRP A 44 4.84 4.83 0.17
CA TRP A 44 4.62 4.69 1.61
C TRP A 44 4.12 5.99 2.22
N THR A 45 3.08 5.87 3.03
CA THR A 45 2.54 6.94 3.87
C THR A 45 2.18 6.35 5.23
N GLY A 46 2.09 7.17 6.27
CA GLY A 46 1.70 6.68 7.58
C GLY A 46 1.31 7.79 8.53
N ASP A 47 0.66 7.37 9.61
CA ASP A 47 0.27 8.24 10.72
C ASP A 47 0.79 7.63 12.04
N GLY A 48 0.33 8.14 13.19
CA GLY A 48 0.73 7.64 14.50
C GLY A 48 0.21 6.24 14.85
N LYS A 49 -0.65 5.64 14.02
CA LYS A 49 -1.33 4.35 14.26
C LYS A 49 -1.10 3.34 13.16
N SER A 50 -0.94 3.80 11.92
CA SER A 50 -0.92 2.95 10.73
C SER A 50 0.23 3.32 9.80
N VAL A 51 0.71 2.31 9.09
CA VAL A 51 1.61 2.45 7.94
C VAL A 51 0.89 1.88 6.72
N TYR A 52 0.94 2.58 5.60
CA TYR A 52 0.27 2.25 4.36
C TYR A 52 1.29 2.03 3.24
N ALA A 53 1.20 0.89 2.56
CA ALA A 53 1.85 0.65 1.28
C ALA A 53 0.82 0.80 0.16
N VAL A 54 0.99 1.80 -0.70
CA VAL A 54 0.21 1.97 -1.93
C VAL A 54 0.93 1.20 -3.04
N VAL A 55 0.27 0.16 -3.56
CA VAL A 55 0.87 -0.84 -4.45
C VAL A 55 0.11 -0.88 -5.78
N ASP A 56 0.82 -0.65 -6.88
CA ASP A 56 0.29 -0.79 -8.25
C ASP A 56 0.86 -2.06 -8.91
N ALA A 57 0.48 -3.21 -8.36
CA ALA A 57 0.86 -4.54 -8.82
C ALA A 57 -0.03 -5.62 -8.17
N ALA A 58 0.04 -6.85 -8.69
CA ALA A 58 -0.52 -8.05 -8.08
C ALA A 58 0.55 -9.16 -8.00
N GLY A 59 0.33 -10.14 -7.12
CA GLY A 59 1.27 -11.22 -6.81
C GLY A 59 2.26 -10.84 -5.70
N ARG A 60 3.43 -11.46 -5.73
CA ARG A 60 4.51 -11.24 -4.75
C ARG A 60 5.15 -9.87 -4.92
N VAL A 61 4.93 -8.98 -3.97
CA VAL A 61 5.46 -7.62 -3.97
C VAL A 61 6.43 -7.43 -2.80
N PRO A 62 7.73 -7.17 -3.08
CA PRO A 62 8.68 -6.79 -2.04
C PRO A 62 8.30 -5.45 -1.42
N LEU A 63 8.27 -5.40 -0.09
CA LEU A 63 7.97 -4.24 0.72
C LEU A 63 9.23 -3.81 1.45
N ARG A 64 9.84 -2.72 0.98
CA ARG A 64 11.09 -2.18 1.53
C ARG A 64 10.80 -1.23 2.68
N ILE A 65 10.61 -1.79 3.87
CA ILE A 65 10.43 -1.07 5.13
C ILE A 65 11.12 -1.85 6.25
N ASP A 66 11.56 -1.15 7.29
CA ASP A 66 11.98 -1.79 8.54
C ASP A 66 10.84 -2.62 9.13
N ALA A 67 11.05 -3.92 9.27
CA ALA A 67 10.06 -4.84 9.86
C ALA A 67 9.70 -4.46 11.31
N GLY A 68 10.60 -3.80 12.04
CA GLY A 68 10.31 -3.28 13.38
C GLY A 68 9.38 -2.07 13.41
N ALA A 69 9.07 -1.46 12.26
CA ALA A 69 8.17 -0.31 12.18
C ALA A 69 6.68 -0.69 12.09
N VAL A 70 6.37 -1.96 11.79
CA VAL A 70 5.00 -2.42 11.49
C VAL A 70 4.71 -3.77 12.13
N ASP A 71 3.48 -3.95 12.60
CA ASP A 71 2.96 -5.26 12.95
C ASP A 71 2.58 -6.01 11.68
N VAL A 72 3.42 -6.96 11.27
CA VAL A 72 3.27 -7.74 10.02
C VAL A 72 1.95 -8.52 9.98
N ASP A 73 1.51 -9.07 11.12
CA ASP A 73 0.31 -9.91 11.19
C ASP A 73 -0.99 -9.09 11.07
N SER A 74 -0.90 -7.76 11.16
CA SER A 74 -2.03 -6.84 11.03
C SER A 74 -2.34 -6.43 9.58
N ALA A 75 -1.59 -6.94 8.60
CA ALA A 75 -1.67 -6.54 7.20
C ALA A 75 -3.06 -6.78 6.58
N THR A 76 -3.67 -5.72 6.06
CA THR A 76 -5.01 -5.76 5.44
C THR A 76 -5.06 -4.85 4.21
N ILE A 77 -5.82 -5.22 3.17
CA ILE A 77 -6.18 -4.29 2.10
C ILE A 77 -7.27 -3.34 2.63
N LEU A 78 -7.13 -2.03 2.42
CA LEU A 78 -8.20 -1.08 2.72
C LEU A 78 -9.45 -1.40 1.89
N GLY A 79 -10.60 -1.56 2.57
CA GLY A 79 -11.85 -2.00 1.94
C GLY A 79 -11.86 -3.48 1.51
N GLY A 80 -10.79 -4.22 1.81
CA GLY A 80 -10.61 -5.62 1.45
C GLY A 80 -10.35 -6.53 2.65
N GLY A 81 -9.71 -7.67 2.38
CA GLY A 81 -9.38 -8.69 3.37
C GLY A 81 -7.94 -8.63 3.88
N ASN A 82 -7.58 -9.63 4.68
CA ASN A 82 -6.21 -9.81 5.17
C ASN A 82 -5.24 -10.08 4.00
N VAL A 83 -4.02 -9.58 4.14
CA VAL A 83 -2.91 -9.82 3.20
C VAL A 83 -1.90 -10.70 3.90
N VAL A 84 -1.42 -11.74 3.21
CA VAL A 84 -0.30 -12.53 3.72
C VAL A 84 0.97 -11.75 3.47
N VAL A 85 1.73 -11.52 4.54
CA VAL A 85 3.04 -10.87 4.49
C VAL A 85 4.05 -11.78 5.16
N GLU A 86 5.11 -12.11 4.41
CA GLU A 86 6.22 -12.92 4.88
C GLU A 86 7.42 -12.03 5.19
N ALA A 87 8.08 -12.28 6.32
CA ALA A 87 9.36 -11.65 6.66
C ALA A 87 10.50 -12.64 6.38
N ASP A 88 11.44 -12.26 5.52
CA ASP A 88 12.70 -12.97 5.28
C ASP A 88 13.87 -12.03 5.56
N GLY A 89 14.48 -12.19 6.74
CA GLY A 89 15.47 -11.24 7.25
C GLY A 89 14.87 -9.84 7.38
N ASP A 90 15.45 -8.88 6.67
CA ASP A 90 15.02 -7.48 6.67
C ASP A 90 14.01 -7.14 5.54
N MET A 91 13.60 -8.12 4.74
CA MET A 91 12.67 -7.91 3.63
C MET A 91 11.29 -8.45 3.96
N LEU A 92 10.27 -7.60 3.82
CA LEU A 92 8.88 -8.03 3.83
C LEU A 92 8.43 -8.33 2.39
N THR A 93 7.63 -9.37 2.20
CA THR A 93 6.98 -9.67 0.91
C THR A 93 5.50 -9.86 1.12
N ALA A 94 4.68 -9.07 0.43
CA ALA A 94 3.23 -9.18 0.48
C ALA A 94 2.69 -9.96 -0.72
N GLU A 95 1.71 -10.82 -0.49
CA GLU A 95 0.92 -11.48 -1.53
C GLU A 95 -0.29 -10.60 -1.87
N ILE A 96 -0.15 -9.77 -2.90
CA ILE A 96 -1.19 -8.83 -3.32
C ILE A 96 -2.18 -9.55 -4.25
N PRO A 97 -3.47 -9.65 -3.88
CA PRO A 97 -4.45 -10.31 -4.73
C PRO A 97 -4.65 -9.54 -6.06
N ALA A 98 -4.99 -10.28 -7.12
CA ALA A 98 -5.49 -9.63 -8.33
C ALA A 98 -6.84 -8.96 -8.06
N THR A 99 -7.09 -7.82 -8.69
CA THR A 99 -8.34 -7.07 -8.57
C THR A 99 -8.81 -6.57 -9.93
N ASP A 100 -10.12 -6.58 -10.13
CA ASP A 100 -10.76 -5.97 -11.30
C ASP A 100 -11.11 -4.49 -11.04
N VAL A 101 -10.88 -3.99 -9.81
CA VAL A 101 -11.05 -2.58 -9.46
C VAL A 101 -9.85 -1.80 -9.97
N ALA A 102 -10.09 -0.77 -10.75
CA ALA A 102 -9.03 0.06 -11.31
C ALA A 102 -8.29 0.86 -10.21
N GLY A 103 -6.97 0.94 -10.37
CA GLY A 103 -6.09 1.73 -9.51
C GLY A 103 -5.28 0.89 -8.52
N PRO A 104 -4.36 1.54 -7.79
CA PRO A 104 -3.50 0.85 -6.84
C PRO A 104 -4.28 0.32 -5.64
N GLN A 105 -3.80 -0.77 -5.05
CA GLN A 105 -4.31 -1.31 -3.80
C GLN A 105 -3.51 -0.75 -2.62
N VAL A 106 -4.14 -0.59 -1.47
CA VAL A 106 -3.46 -0.09 -0.26
C VAL A 106 -3.42 -1.16 0.81
N VAL A 107 -2.21 -1.60 1.16
CA VAL A 107 -1.97 -2.47 2.31
C VAL A 107 -1.78 -1.60 3.55
N ARG A 108 -2.61 -1.78 4.56
CA ARG A 108 -2.48 -1.15 5.88
C ARG A 108 -1.87 -2.13 6.86
N PHE A 109 -0.90 -1.65 7.61
CA PHE A 109 -0.33 -2.25 8.80
C PHE A 109 -0.63 -1.36 10.01
N ALA A 110 -0.82 -1.96 11.18
CA ALA A 110 -0.69 -1.25 12.45
C ALA A 110 0.79 -0.91 12.70
N ARG A 111 1.03 0.25 13.29
CA ARG A 111 2.36 0.73 13.67
C ARG A 111 2.75 0.19 15.04
N HIS A 112 4.03 -0.11 15.24
CA HIS A 112 4.60 -0.41 16.57
C HIS A 112 4.83 0.85 17.42
#